data_AF-A0A2V2DW39-F1
#
_entry.id   AF-A0A2V2DW39-F1
#
_cell.length_a   1.000
_cell.length_b   1.000
_cell.length_c   1.000
_cell.angle_alpha   90.00
_cell.angle_beta   90.00
_cell.angle_gamma   90.00
#
_symmetry.space_group_name_H-M   'P 1'
#
loop_
_entity.id
_entity.type
_entity.pdbx_description
1 polymer ?
#
loop_
_entity_poly.entity_id
_entity_poly.type
_entity_poly.pdbx_seq_one_letter_code
_entity_poly.pdbx_strand_id
1 'polypeptide(L)'
;MIKEAYRPEGTERAEDRPYLETEQGLSRACEEQVILQARCTLCDSGHNLFVDLGPMTGYIPREEAAMGIKEGTVKDVAIITRVNKMVSFIVEGFTLIGRKKVALLSRRAAQERCAAIFLKP
;
A
#
# COMPACT_ATOMS: atom_id res chain seq x y z
N MET A 1 -7.92 -14.45 17.16
CA MET A 1 -6.76 -14.95 16.39
C MET A 1 -7.11 -14.87 14.92
N ILE A 2 -6.75 -13.78 14.25
CA ILE A 2 -7.04 -13.59 12.83
C ILE A 2 -5.85 -14.16 12.07
N LYS A 3 -6.03 -15.28 11.35
CA LYS A 3 -5.02 -15.80 10.42
C LYS A 3 -4.97 -14.84 9.22
N GLU A 4 -4.03 -13.92 9.22
CA GLU A 4 -3.66 -13.13 8.04
C GLU A 4 -3.04 -14.06 6.99
N ALA A 5 -3.91 -14.73 6.21
CA ALA A 5 -3.50 -15.57 5.09
C ALA A 5 -2.93 -14.68 3.98
N TYR A 6 -1.73 -14.99 3.51
CA TYR A 6 -1.07 -14.39 2.35
C TYR A 6 -2.01 -14.37 1.13
N ARG A 7 -2.10 -13.21 0.45
CA ARG A 7 -3.07 -12.98 -0.63
C ARG A 7 -2.34 -12.56 -1.91
N PRO A 8 -2.56 -13.23 -3.05
CA PRO A 8 -2.01 -12.74 -4.32
C PRO A 8 -2.59 -11.36 -4.64
N GLU A 9 -1.71 -10.42 -5.02
CA GLU A 9 -2.10 -9.08 -5.47
C GLU A 9 -2.97 -9.19 -6.73
N GLY A 10 -4.14 -8.53 -6.79
CA GLY A 10 -4.92 -8.46 -8.03
C GLY A 10 -6.45 -8.54 -7.94
N THR A 11 -7.03 -8.82 -6.76
CA THR A 11 -8.49 -9.00 -6.62
C THR A 11 -9.08 -7.96 -5.68
N GLU A 12 -10.03 -7.15 -6.16
CA GLU A 12 -10.83 -6.25 -5.31
C GLU A 12 -11.59 -7.08 -4.28
N ARG A 13 -11.50 -6.73 -2.98
CA ARG A 13 -12.35 -7.33 -1.96
C ARG A 13 -13.34 -6.32 -1.42
N ALA A 14 -14.56 -6.79 -1.21
CA ALA A 14 -15.57 -6.05 -0.46
C ALA A 14 -15.15 -5.78 1.00
N GLU A 15 -14.21 -6.56 1.54
CA GLU A 15 -13.66 -6.39 2.90
C GLU A 15 -12.79 -5.12 3.04
N ASP A 16 -12.16 -4.66 1.95
CA ASP A 16 -11.31 -3.46 1.97
C ASP A 16 -12.15 -2.17 1.91
N ARG A 17 -13.35 -2.24 1.31
CA ARG A 17 -14.29 -1.11 1.16
C ARG A 17 -14.56 -0.32 2.45
N PRO A 18 -14.95 -0.93 3.59
CA PRO A 18 -15.21 -0.17 4.81
C PRO A 18 -13.99 0.62 5.32
N TYR A 19 -12.77 0.19 4.99
CA TYR A 19 -11.55 0.92 5.33
C TYR A 19 -11.22 2.03 4.33
N LEU A 20 -11.52 1.83 3.04
CA LEU A 20 -11.17 2.77 1.99
C LEU A 20 -12.22 3.87 1.80
N GLU A 21 -13.51 3.56 1.97
CA GLU A 21 -14.62 4.47 1.66
C GLU A 21 -14.74 5.70 2.58
N THR A 22 -14.05 5.73 3.73
CA THR A 22 -14.14 6.84 4.69
C THR A 22 -12.80 7.18 5.35
N GLU A 23 -12.61 8.43 5.76
CA GLU A 23 -11.42 8.85 6.53
C GLU A 23 -11.28 8.08 7.86
N GLN A 24 -12.40 7.77 8.52
CA GLN A 24 -12.42 6.95 9.75
C GLN A 24 -11.95 5.52 9.48
N GLY A 25 -12.36 4.94 8.34
CA GLY A 25 -11.88 3.65 7.87
C GLY A 25 -10.37 3.63 7.67
N LEU A 26 -9.82 4.68 7.04
CA LEU A 26 -8.38 4.81 6.83
C LEU A 26 -7.63 4.98 8.16
N SER A 27 -8.18 5.75 9.10
CA SER A 27 -7.59 5.91 10.43
C SER A 27 -7.57 4.58 11.18
N ARG A 28 -8.67 3.82 11.13
CA ARG A 28 -8.73 2.48 11.72
C ARG A 28 -7.75 1.52 11.05
N ALA A 29 -7.59 1.61 9.73
CA ALA A 29 -6.60 0.80 9.01
C ALA A 29 -5.16 1.13 9.43
N CYS A 30 -4.91 2.41 9.74
CA CYS A 30 -3.65 2.88 10.28
C CYS A 30 -3.40 2.34 11.70
N GLU A 31 -4.41 2.34 12.57
CA GLU A 31 -4.28 1.80 13.94
C GLU A 31 -4.10 0.29 13.96
N GLU A 32 -4.91 -0.43 13.18
CA GLU A 32 -4.91 -1.90 13.13
C GLU A 32 -3.77 -2.45 12.25
N GLN A 33 -3.09 -1.59 11.49
CA GLN A 33 -2.00 -1.94 10.57
C GLN A 33 -2.40 -3.10 9.62
N VAL A 34 -3.61 -3.01 9.06
CA VAL A 34 -4.18 -4.04 8.18
C VAL A 34 -3.63 -3.91 6.77
N ILE A 35 -3.44 -5.05 6.10
CA ILE A 35 -3.06 -5.10 4.69
C ILE A 35 -4.31 -4.90 3.83
N LEU A 36 -4.37 -3.76 3.14
CA LEU A 36 -5.43 -3.41 2.20
C LEU A 36 -4.94 -3.54 0.75
N GLN A 37 -5.89 -3.70 -0.17
CA GLN A 37 -5.62 -3.63 -1.61
C GLN A 37 -6.45 -2.54 -2.27
N ALA A 38 -5.80 -1.74 -3.11
CA ALA A 38 -6.48 -0.76 -3.94
C ALA A 38 -5.68 -0.49 -5.22
N ARG A 39 -6.30 0.22 -6.16
CA ARG A 39 -5.75 0.42 -7.50
C ARG A 39 -4.71 1.53 -7.48
N CYS A 40 -3.49 1.20 -7.91
CA CYS A 40 -2.49 2.22 -8.21
C CYS A 40 -2.90 2.97 -9.48
N THR A 41 -3.08 4.28 -9.37
CA THR A 41 -3.55 5.14 -10.47
C THR A 41 -2.41 5.81 -11.21
N LEU A 42 -1.33 6.18 -10.50
CA LEU A 42 -0.24 6.94 -11.09
C LEU A 42 1.10 6.59 -10.46
N CYS A 43 2.16 6.66 -11.26
CA CYS A 43 3.54 6.68 -10.80
C CYS A 43 4.15 8.00 -11.28
N ASP A 44 4.74 8.78 -10.39
CA ASP A 44 5.41 10.03 -10.77
C ASP A 44 6.84 9.79 -11.28
N SER A 45 7.49 10.88 -11.71
CA SER A 45 8.89 10.86 -12.17
C SER A 45 9.89 10.48 -11.08
N GLY A 46 9.50 10.55 -9.80
CA GLY A 46 10.28 10.11 -8.65
C GLY A 46 10.09 8.63 -8.29
N HIS A 47 9.34 7.87 -9.10
CA HIS A 47 8.91 6.51 -8.81
C HIS A 47 8.06 6.37 -7.54
N ASN A 48 7.34 7.44 -7.17
CA ASN A 48 6.32 7.39 -6.12
C ASN A 48 5.00 6.93 -6.72
N LEU A 49 4.32 6.02 -6.03
CA LEU A 49 3.02 5.50 -6.46
C LEU A 49 1.89 6.25 -5.76
N PHE A 50 0.85 6.53 -6.53
CA PHE A 50 -0.40 7.05 -6.04
C PHE A 50 -1.46 5.96 -6.16
N VAL A 51 -2.25 5.82 -5.12
CA VAL A 51 -3.29 4.80 -5.00
C VAL A 51 -4.62 5.50 -4.79
N ASP A 52 -5.64 5.05 -5.51
CA ASP A 52 -6.99 5.54 -5.28
C ASP A 52 -7.59 4.82 -4.08
N LEU A 53 -7.89 5.56 -3.02
CA LEU A 53 -8.58 5.02 -1.84
C LEU A 53 -10.06 5.41 -1.84
N GLY A 54 -10.58 6.09 -2.88
CA GLY A 54 -11.92 6.65 -2.92
C GLY A 54 -11.93 8.13 -2.53
N PRO A 55 -12.30 8.51 -1.28
CA PRO A 55 -12.37 9.93 -0.88
C PRO A 55 -11.00 10.59 -0.71
N MET A 56 -9.92 9.80 -0.64
CA MET A 56 -8.56 10.29 -0.44
C MET A 56 -7.59 9.59 -1.39
N THR A 57 -6.50 10.28 -1.73
CA THR A 57 -5.39 9.68 -2.46
C THR A 57 -4.39 9.07 -1.48
N GLY A 58 -4.01 7.82 -1.72
CA GLY A 58 -2.89 7.17 -1.07
C GLY A 58 -1.58 7.50 -1.77
N TYR A 59 -0.51 7.63 -1.01
CA TYR A 59 0.83 7.93 -1.48
C TYR A 59 1.82 6.91 -0.93
N ILE A 60 2.50 6.21 -1.83
CA ILE A 60 3.58 5.28 -1.52
C ILE A 60 4.89 5.90 -2.04
N PRO A 61 5.80 6.33 -1.18
CA PRO A 61 7.10 6.82 -1.62
C PRO A 61 7.92 5.68 -2.24
N ARG A 62 8.85 6.03 -3.14
CA ARG A 62 9.73 5.07 -3.83
C ARG A 62 10.34 4.01 -2.90
N GLU A 63 10.87 4.44 -1.76
CA GLU A 63 11.51 3.53 -0.78
C GLU A 63 10.54 2.49 -0.19
N GLU A 64 9.25 2.82 -0.13
CA GLU A 64 8.19 1.95 0.40
C GLU A 64 7.43 1.21 -0.72
N ALA A 65 7.78 1.41 -1.99
CA ALA A 65 7.09 0.81 -3.13
C ALA A 65 7.35 -0.70 -3.26
N ALA A 66 8.54 -1.17 -2.88
CA ALA A 66 8.85 -2.58 -2.79
C ALA A 66 10.04 -2.84 -1.84
N MET A 67 10.00 -3.99 -1.18
CA MET A 67 11.16 -4.56 -0.49
C MET A 67 12.35 -4.66 -1.46
N GLY A 68 13.54 -4.21 -1.04
CA GLY A 68 14.74 -4.19 -1.86
C GLY A 68 14.91 -2.97 -2.78
N ILE A 69 13.95 -2.04 -2.88
CA ILE A 69 14.19 -0.75 -3.58
C ILE A 69 15.19 0.09 -2.80
N LYS A 70 15.02 0.20 -1.48
CA LYS A 70 15.95 0.91 -0.59
C LYS A 70 17.36 0.32 -0.62
N GLU A 71 17.46 -1.00 -0.76
CA GLU A 71 18.73 -1.74 -0.82
C GLU A 71 19.31 -1.80 -2.25
N GLY A 72 18.59 -1.32 -3.27
CA GLY A 72 19.01 -1.35 -4.67
C GLY A 72 18.97 -2.74 -5.32
N THR A 73 18.44 -3.76 -4.62
CA THR A 73 18.29 -5.14 -5.09
C THR A 73 17.12 -5.31 -6.06
N VAL A 74 16.14 -4.40 -6.04
CA VAL A 74 14.99 -4.40 -6.98
C VAL A 74 15.10 -3.23 -7.95
N LYS A 75 14.90 -3.50 -9.25
CA LYS A 75 14.90 -2.48 -10.30
C LYS A 75 13.61 -1.66 -10.29
N ASP A 76 13.70 -0.35 -10.55
CA ASP A 76 12.56 0.55 -10.61
C ASP A 76 11.46 0.13 -11.61
N VAL A 77 11.77 -0.70 -12.62
CA VAL A 77 10.77 -1.31 -13.53
C VAL A 77 9.71 -2.13 -12.78
N ALA A 78 10.04 -2.68 -11.60
CA ALA A 78 9.09 -3.38 -10.74
C ALA A 78 8.02 -2.45 -10.15
N ILE A 79 8.30 -1.15 -10.06
CA ILE A 79 7.37 -0.11 -9.61
C ILE A 79 6.46 0.31 -10.77
N ILE A 80 7.04 0.63 -11.93
CA ILE A 80 6.30 1.12 -13.12
C ILE A 80 5.27 0.10 -13.61
N THR A 81 5.58 -1.20 -13.54
CA THR A 81 4.67 -2.28 -13.95
C THR A 81 3.45 -2.47 -13.05
N ARG A 82 3.34 -1.73 -11.94
CA ARG A 82 2.23 -1.77 -10.98
C ARG A 82 1.21 -0.67 -11.16
N VAL A 83 1.49 0.33 -12.00
CA VAL A 83 0.50 1.32 -12.41
C VAL A 83 -0.68 0.61 -13.07
N ASN A 84 -1.91 1.03 -12.74
CA ASN A 84 -3.16 0.40 -13.13
C ASN A 84 -3.40 -1.03 -12.60
N LYS A 85 -2.61 -1.49 -11.64
CA LYS A 85 -2.85 -2.77 -10.96
C LYS A 85 -3.28 -2.57 -9.51
N MET A 86 -3.96 -3.57 -8.97
CA MET A 86 -4.19 -3.64 -7.53
C MET A 86 -2.85 -3.90 -6.83
N VAL A 87 -2.56 -3.11 -5.82
CA VAL A 87 -1.35 -3.23 -4.99
C VAL A 87 -1.75 -3.41 -3.54
N SER A 88 -1.04 -4.29 -2.84
CA SER A 88 -1.20 -4.47 -1.39
C SER A 88 -0.36 -3.44 -0.64
N PHE A 89 -0.92 -2.81 0.38
CA PHE A 89 -0.24 -1.82 1.22
C PHE A 89 -0.82 -1.79 2.63
N ILE A 90 -0.07 -1.19 3.54
CA ILE A 90 -0.52 -0.83 4.89
C ILE A 90 -0.57 0.71 4.97
N VAL A 91 -1.54 1.25 5.70
CA VAL A 91 -1.60 2.69 6.01
C VAL A 91 -0.66 2.96 7.19
N GLU A 92 0.40 3.75 6.97
CA GLU A 92 1.33 4.13 8.04
C GLU A 92 0.97 5.47 8.69
N GLY A 93 0.18 6.29 8.00
CA GLY A 93 -0.29 7.55 8.53
C GLY A 93 -0.92 8.44 7.46
N PHE A 94 -0.89 9.74 7.70
CA PHE A 94 -1.38 10.75 6.77
C PHE A 94 -0.34 11.86 6.63
N THR A 95 -0.14 12.34 5.41
CA THR A 95 0.79 13.42 5.12
C THR A 95 0.15 14.44 4.18
N LEU A 96 0.81 15.58 4.01
CA LEU A 96 0.40 16.63 3.09
C LEU A 96 1.33 16.65 1.90
N ILE A 97 0.80 16.42 0.70
CA ILE A 97 1.53 16.61 -0.56
C ILE A 97 1.02 17.90 -1.21
N GLY A 98 1.88 18.92 -1.18
CA GLY A 98 1.53 20.28 -1.57
C GLY A 98 0.48 20.87 -0.62
N ARG A 99 -0.79 20.83 -1.01
CA ARG A 99 -1.95 21.29 -0.22
C ARG A 99 -3.03 20.23 -0.02
N LYS A 100 -2.79 18.99 -0.50
CA LYS A 100 -3.75 17.89 -0.38
C LYS A 100 -3.31 16.95 0.73
N LYS A 101 -4.24 16.59 1.61
CA LYS A 101 -4.07 15.52 2.59
C LYS A 101 -4.13 14.18 1.84
N VAL A 102 -3.09 13.38 2.01
CA VAL A 102 -2.95 12.06 1.40
C VAL A 102 -2.64 11.03 2.50
N ALA A 103 -3.08 9.79 2.31
CA ALA A 103 -2.69 8.71 3.21
C ALA A 103 -1.28 8.25 2.85
N LEU A 104 -0.39 8.16 3.84
CA LEU A 104 0.92 7.58 3.67
C LEU A 104 0.80 6.06 3.72
N LEU A 105 1.23 5.40 2.66
CA LEU A 105 1.06 3.97 2.46
C LEU A 105 2.43 3.31 2.29
N SER A 106 2.56 2.09 2.80
CA SER A 106 3.74 1.25 2.59
C SER A 106 3.37 -0.11 2.01
N ARG A 107 3.89 -0.37 0.81
CA ARG A 107 3.84 -1.70 0.19
C ARG A 107 4.95 -2.60 0.72
N ARG A 108 6.12 -2.03 1.03
CA ARG A 108 7.23 -2.73 1.69
C ARG A 108 6.79 -3.36 3.00
N ALA A 109 6.12 -2.61 3.88
CA ALA A 109 5.62 -3.12 5.16
C ALA A 109 4.62 -4.27 4.97
N ALA A 110 3.73 -4.18 3.96
CA ALA A 110 2.81 -5.27 3.63
C ALA A 110 3.56 -6.54 3.18
N GLN A 111 4.61 -6.39 2.37
CA GLN A 111 5.47 -7.49 1.93
C GLN A 111 6.27 -8.08 3.10
N GLU A 112 6.83 -7.25 3.97
CA GLU A 112 7.57 -7.66 5.17
C GLU A 112 6.68 -8.44 6.14
N ARG A 113 5.44 -7.97 6.39
CA ARG A 113 4.47 -8.71 7.21
C ARG A 113 4.13 -10.07 6.60
N CYS A 114 3.85 -10.10 5.30
CA CYS A 114 3.61 -11.34 4.59
C CYS A 114 4.80 -12.31 4.69
N ALA A 115 6.03 -11.80 4.55
CA ALA A 115 7.25 -12.59 4.74
C ALA A 115 7.39 -13.07 6.20
N ALA A 116 7.15 -12.22 7.20
CA ALA A 116 7.24 -12.59 8.62
C ALA A 116 6.23 -13.68 9.04
N ILE A 117 5.05 -13.72 8.39
CA ILE A 117 4.03 -14.74 8.63
C ILE A 117 4.43 -16.09 8.00
N PHE A 118 5.08 -16.08 6.83
CA PHE A 118 5.42 -17.30 6.08
C PHE A 118 6.84 -17.83 6.30
N LEU A 119 7.78 -16.99 6.74
CA LEU A 119 9.20 -17.33 6.87
C LEU A 119 9.64 -17.65 8.32
N LYS A 120 8.68 -17.93 9.22
CA LYS A 120 9.03 -18.53 10.52
C LYS A 120 9.31 -20.03 10.33
N PRO A 121 10.46 -20.54 10.80
CA PRO A 121 10.80 -21.96 10.76
C PRO A 121 9.87 -22.82 11.61
#